data_AF-Q062K2-F1
#
_entry.id   AF-Q062K2-F1
#
_cell.length_a   1.000
_cell.length_b   1.000
_cell.length_c   1.000
_cell.angle_alpha   90.00
_cell.angle_beta   90.00
_cell.angle_gamma   90.00
#
_symmetry.space_group_name_H-M   'P 1'
#
loop_
_entity.id
_entity.type
_entity.pdbx_description
1 polymer ?
#
loop_
_entity_poly.entity_id
_entity_poly.type
_entity_poly.pdbx_seq_one_letter_code
_entity_poly.pdbx_strand_id
1 'polypeptide(L)' 'MTIWSKSGFLEGGHQLEKLEFALAHAEAKGDQSRCRVLQDRIADLGGNAEEPGT' A
#
# COMPACT_ATOMS: atom_id res chain seq x y z
N MET A 1 9.90 -25.53 5.12
CA MET A 1 9.60 -25.13 6.50
C MET A 1 10.19 -23.75 6.75
N THR A 2 9.55 -22.69 6.23
CA THR A 2 10.03 -21.32 6.42
C THR A 2 9.30 -20.71 7.60
N ILE A 3 10.06 -20.52 8.68
CA ILE A 3 9.64 -19.86 9.91
C ILE A 3 9.26 -18.40 9.59
N TRP A 4 7.96 -18.15 9.46
CA TRP A 4 7.45 -16.81 9.32
C TRP A 4 7.54 -16.10 10.66
N SER A 5 8.57 -15.28 10.81
CA SER A 5 8.67 -14.30 11.89
C SER A 5 7.46 -13.36 11.82
N LYS A 6 6.47 -13.63 12.68
CA LYS A 6 5.18 -12.90 12.77
C LYS A 6 5.34 -11.38 12.93
N SER A 7 6.52 -10.87 13.26
CA SER A 7 6.77 -9.45 13.49
C SER A 7 6.96 -8.61 12.21
N GLY A 8 7.37 -9.20 11.08
CA GLY A 8 7.61 -8.43 9.83
C GLY A 8 6.36 -8.21 8.97
N PHE A 9 5.41 -9.14 9.02
CA PHE A 9 4.19 -9.07 8.21
C PHE A 9 3.10 -8.19 8.80
N LEU A 10 3.07 -8.04 10.13
CA LEU A 10 2.15 -7.12 10.81
C LEU A 10 2.46 -5.65 10.45
N GLU A 11 3.73 -5.32 10.18
CA GLU A 11 4.14 -3.98 9.75
C GLU A 11 3.68 -3.65 8.32
N GLY A 12 3.70 -4.64 7.41
CA GLY A 12 3.27 -4.47 6.02
C GLY A 12 1.79 -4.15 5.89
N GLY A 13 0.93 -4.86 6.62
CA GLY A 13 -0.51 -4.56 6.69
C GLY A 13 -0.78 -3.19 7.30
N HIS A 14 -0.10 -2.85 8.40
CA HIS A 14 -0.26 -1.57 9.06
C HIS A 14 0.22 -0.40 8.19
N GLN A 15 1.25 -0.62 7.36
CA GLN A 15 1.72 0.36 6.40
C GLN A 15 0.75 0.56 5.23
N LEU A 16 0.13 -0.53 4.74
CA LEU A 16 -0.92 -0.46 3.73
C LEU A 16 -2.13 0.32 4.24
N GLU A 17 -2.63 -0.01 5.44
CA GLU A 17 -3.74 0.71 6.08
C GLU A 17 -3.46 2.21 6.25
N LYS A 18 -2.21 2.57 6.62
CA LYS A 18 -1.79 3.99 6.70
C LYS A 18 -1.83 4.69 5.34
N LEU A 19 -1.49 4.00 4.27
CA LEU A 19 -1.55 4.57 2.92
C LEU A 19 -2.98 4.72 2.42
N GLU A 20 -3.84 3.74 2.69
CA GLU A 20 -5.27 3.79 2.37
C GLU A 20 -5.96 4.94 3.11
N PHE A 21 -5.64 5.13 4.39
CA PHE A 21 -6.13 6.28 5.16
C PHE A 21 -5.62 7.62 4.59
N ALA A 22 -4.35 7.69 4.22
CA ALA A 22 -3.78 8.89 3.60
C ALA A 22 -4.41 9.18 2.23
N LEU A 23 -4.77 8.15 1.46
CA LEU A 23 -5.44 8.26 0.16
C LEU A 23 -6.84 8.84 0.34
N ALA A 24 -7.65 8.28 1.24
CA ALA A 24 -8.98 8.79 1.55
C ALA A 24 -8.94 10.27 1.99
N HIS A 25 -7.94 10.66 2.78
CA HIS A 25 -7.75 12.05 3.19
C HIS A 25 -7.32 12.96 2.03
N ALA A 26 -6.46 12.49 1.12
CA ALA A 26 -6.06 13.23 -0.08
C ALA A 26 -7.25 13.41 -1.04
N GLU A 27 -8.09 12.39 -1.21
CA GLU A 27 -9.32 12.47 -2.01
C GLU A 27 -10.32 13.46 -1.41
N ALA A 28 -10.52 13.43 -0.09
CA ALA A 28 -11.37 14.39 0.61
C ALA A 28 -10.87 15.85 0.46
N LYS A 29 -9.57 16.04 0.27
CA LYS A 29 -8.96 17.35 0.00
C LYS A 29 -8.97 17.74 -1.49
N GLY A 30 -9.31 16.82 -2.40
CA GLY A 30 -9.20 17.02 -3.84
C GLY A 30 -7.75 17.06 -4.35
N ASP A 31 -6.79 16.53 -3.58
CA ASP A 31 -5.36 16.59 -3.88
C ASP A 31 -4.94 15.43 -4.81
N GLN A 32 -5.32 15.56 -6.08
CA GLN A 32 -5.16 14.54 -7.12
C GLN A 32 -3.71 14.05 -7.30
N SER A 33 -2.72 14.94 -7.13
CA SER A 33 -1.29 14.55 -7.18
C SER A 33 -0.93 13.60 -6.04
N ARG A 34 -1.35 13.90 -4.80
CA ARG A 34 -1.13 13.01 -3.67
C ARG A 34 -1.90 11.70 -3.82
N CYS A 35 -3.12 11.73 -4.35
CA CYS A 35 -3.88 10.51 -4.61
C CYS A 35 -3.12 9.56 -5.53
N ARG A 36 -2.57 10.07 -6.64
CA ARG A 36 -1.80 9.28 -7.61
C ARG A 36 -0.56 8.62 -6.99
N VAL A 37 0.20 9.39 -6.20
CA VAL A 37 1.41 8.88 -5.51
C VAL A 37 1.04 7.83 -4.45
N LEU A 38 -0.06 8.03 -3.73
CA LEU A 38 -0.51 7.08 -2.71
C LEU A 38 -1.04 5.79 -3.33
N GLN A 39 -1.79 5.87 -4.44
CA GLN A 39 -2.23 4.70 -5.21
C GLN A 39 -1.04 3.88 -5.73
N ASP A 40 -0.02 4.52 -6.26
CA ASP A 40 1.20 3.85 -6.74
C ASP A 40 1.91 3.10 -5.60
N ARG A 41 2.04 3.72 -4.42
CA ARG A 41 2.63 3.07 -3.23
C ARG A 41 1.76 1.96 -2.67
N ILE A 42 0.43 2.09 -2.72
CA ILE A 42 -0.51 1.03 -2.32
C ILE A 42 -0.39 -0.15 -3.29
N ALA A 43 -0.26 0.11 -4.59
CA ALA A 43 -0.06 -0.92 -5.59
C ALA A 43 1.32 -1.58 -5.46
N ASP A 44 2.39 -0.87 -5.09
CA ASP A 44 3.71 -1.45 -4.84
C ASP A 44 3.70 -2.35 -3.58
N LEU A 45 3.07 -1.88 -2.50
CA LEU A 45 2.98 -2.62 -1.23
C LEU A 45 1.98 -3.77 -1.27
N GLY A 46 0.85 -3.60 -1.95
CA GLY A 46 -0.20 -4.62 -2.09
C GLY A 46 -0.02 -5.53 -3.31
N GLY A 47 0.73 -5.08 -4.31
CA GLY A 47 0.88 -5.70 -5.63
C GLY A 47 2.13 -6.53 -5.83
N ASN A 48 2.80 -6.98 -4.76
CA ASN A 48 3.60 -8.22 -4.80
C ASN A 48 2.73 -9.48 -5.05
N ALA A 49 1.61 -9.34 -5.78
CA ALA A 49 0.66 -10.39 -6.11
C ALA A 49 0.61 -10.68 -7.61
N GLU A 50 0.85 -9.73 -8.52
CA GLU A 50 0.77 -10.01 -9.97
C GLU A 50 1.77 -9.16 -10.77
N GLU A 51 2.81 -9.82 -11.30
CA GLU A 51 3.64 -9.32 -12.40
C GLU A 51 2.75 -9.05 -13.63
N PRO A 52 2.77 -7.86 -14.27
CA PRO A 52 2.39 -7.77 -15.66
C PRO A 52 3.63 -8.11 -16.49
N GLY A 53 3.89 -9.41 -16.65
CA GLY A 53 4.73 -9.90 -17.73
C GLY A 53 3.92 -9.94 -19.02
N THR A 54 4.06 -8.90 -19.87
CA THR A 54 4.11 -8.92 -21.36
C THR A 54 3.92 -7.50 -21.90
#